data_AF-A0A5B0T364-F1
#
_entry.id   AF-A0A5B0T364-F1
#
_cell.length_a   1.000
_cell.length_b   1.000
_cell.length_c   1.000
_cell.angle_alpha   90.00
_cell.angle_beta   90.00
_cell.angle_gamma   90.00
#
_symmetry.space_group_name_H-M   'P 1'
#
loop_
_entity.id
_entity.type
_entity.pdbx_description
1 polymer ?
#
loop_
_entity_poly.entity_id
_entity_poly.type
_entity_poly.pdbx_seq_one_letter_code
_entity_poly.pdbx_strand_id
1 'polypeptide(L)'
;MKGYLSGVALLLLSGYATATQLEIKSIEYRYPGSTEMQYRLPWFSSTDNPKVAKRINDYIFASFINQLPGNTPQATVNQFAKSAMNPTANLDYTVEYRDAKILTLNMFIEGCGAYCESYNVPISFDLASGAAITLNDLFSRATIAELNTRIRKDIRGQIDTFVTAHNSQTPEQIKEEKGEDFNYAEFYASCATYTDGLYYIDKFSLQKDHLAFLNGRCSNHASRALDELGDFTTKIPTAELQNQLTPYGQYLTTAKSTTPVSPAPGIDGKVMYGTLGKSMRIVLKVDCKYGDFFEGAYFYQKFGAPIELTGKCDTADNQHYELKTSAAEQTQEKITLELKDGVYQGVWESNGKTLPVRFE
;
A
#
# COMPACT_ATOMS: atom_id res chain seq x y z
N MET A 1 -55.11 16.74 50.13
CA MET A 1 -54.62 15.59 49.35
C MET A 1 -53.70 16.12 48.26
N LYS A 2 -52.43 15.73 48.30
CA LYS A 2 -51.38 16.08 47.34
C LYS A 2 -51.52 15.19 46.10
N GLY A 3 -51.50 15.76 44.90
CA GLY A 3 -51.40 15.02 43.65
C GLY A 3 -50.25 15.60 42.82
N TYR A 4 -49.10 14.93 42.82
CA TYR A 4 -47.97 15.23 41.96
C TYR A 4 -48.22 14.59 40.59
N LEU A 5 -48.27 15.40 39.53
CA LEU A 5 -48.18 14.94 38.15
C LEU A 5 -46.70 14.83 37.78
N SER A 6 -46.17 13.61 37.78
CA SER A 6 -44.83 13.31 37.25
C SER A 6 -44.87 13.35 35.72
N GLY A 7 -44.19 14.33 35.13
CA GLY A 7 -43.84 14.33 33.72
C GLY A 7 -42.67 13.36 33.47
N VAL A 8 -42.88 12.35 32.64
CA VAL A 8 -41.81 11.49 32.14
C VAL A 8 -41.17 12.20 30.95
N ALA A 9 -39.96 12.73 31.13
CA ALA A 9 -39.13 13.20 30.03
C ALA A 9 -38.41 12.00 29.41
N LEU A 10 -38.80 11.60 28.19
CA LEU A 10 -38.03 10.68 27.37
C LEU A 10 -36.77 11.43 26.87
N LEU A 11 -35.63 11.16 27.50
CA LEU A 11 -34.32 11.53 26.97
C LEU A 11 -33.98 10.59 25.82
N LEU A 12 -34.15 11.08 24.59
CA LEU A 12 -33.60 10.47 23.38
C LEU A 12 -32.07 10.55 23.44
N LEU A 13 -31.43 9.47 23.87
CA LEU A 13 -30.00 9.27 23.70
C LEU A 13 -29.73 9.01 22.22
N SER A 14 -29.50 10.08 21.45
CA SER A 14 -28.88 9.98 20.14
C SER A 14 -27.43 9.52 20.35
N GLY A 15 -27.20 8.22 20.18
CA GLY A 15 -25.86 7.66 20.09
C GLY A 15 -25.18 8.21 18.84
N TYR A 16 -24.44 9.30 18.99
CA TYR A 16 -23.44 9.67 18.00
C TYR A 16 -22.39 8.56 18.01
N ALA A 17 -22.32 7.78 16.93
CA ALA A 17 -21.14 6.97 16.66
C ALA A 17 -19.97 7.95 16.60
N THR A 18 -19.15 8.00 17.64
CA THR A 18 -17.92 8.77 17.64
C THR A 18 -17.07 8.18 16.52
N ALA A 19 -16.84 8.98 15.47
CA ALA A 19 -15.90 8.62 14.43
C ALA A 19 -14.58 8.23 15.10
N THR A 20 -13.98 7.10 14.69
CA THR A 20 -12.73 6.60 15.25
C THR A 20 -11.73 7.74 15.34
N GLN A 21 -11.42 8.20 16.56
CA GLN A 21 -10.42 9.24 16.75
C GLN A 21 -9.05 8.58 16.56
N LEU A 22 -8.61 8.55 15.30
CA LEU A 22 -7.26 8.17 14.90
C LEU A 22 -6.40 9.43 14.89
N GLU A 23 -5.51 9.55 15.85
CA GLU A 23 -4.52 10.62 15.89
C GLU A 23 -3.28 10.20 15.11
N ILE A 24 -2.63 11.18 14.48
CA ILE A 24 -1.41 10.98 13.71
C ILE A 24 -0.32 11.90 14.26
N LYS A 25 0.85 11.32 14.51
CA LYS A 25 2.08 12.03 14.86
C LYS A 25 3.21 11.57 13.94
N SER A 26 4.27 12.35 13.87
CA SER A 26 5.47 11.96 13.14
C SER A 26 6.48 11.32 14.07
N ILE A 27 7.06 10.19 13.64
CA ILE A 27 8.35 9.71 14.15
C ILE A 27 9.42 10.27 13.23
N GLU A 28 10.37 10.98 13.81
CA GLU A 28 11.33 11.79 13.07
C GLU A 28 12.75 11.30 13.28
N TYR A 29 13.53 11.24 12.20
CA TYR A 29 14.98 11.07 12.23
C TYR A 29 15.61 12.12 11.33
N ARG A 30 16.64 12.80 11.85
CA ARG A 30 17.38 13.86 11.16
C ARG A 30 18.75 13.36 10.77
N TYR A 31 19.29 13.90 9.68
CA TYR A 31 20.68 13.63 9.31
C TYR A 31 21.64 13.99 10.47
N PRO A 32 22.69 13.20 10.71
CA PRO A 32 23.65 13.48 11.77
C PRO A 32 24.23 14.90 11.66
N GLY A 33 24.08 15.70 12.73
CA GLY A 33 24.58 17.07 12.77
C GLY A 33 23.82 18.09 11.91
N SER A 34 22.67 17.71 11.33
CA SER A 34 21.83 18.59 10.50
C SER A 34 20.47 18.85 11.15
N THR A 35 19.83 19.94 10.74
CA THR A 35 18.41 20.18 11.02
C THR A 35 17.50 19.53 9.97
N GLU A 36 18.05 19.02 8.88
CA GLU A 36 17.30 18.40 7.80
C GLU A 36 16.73 17.05 8.21
N MET A 37 15.46 16.84 7.85
CA MET A 37 14.71 15.63 8.10
C MET A 37 15.09 14.56 7.07
N GLN A 38 15.62 13.43 7.56
CA GLN A 38 15.92 12.29 6.70
C GLN A 38 14.71 11.36 6.61
N TYR A 39 14.11 11.00 7.75
CA TYR A 39 12.93 10.16 7.81
C TYR A 39 11.82 10.80 8.64
N ARG A 40 10.63 10.89 8.07
CA ARG A 40 9.40 11.24 8.75
C ARG A 40 8.38 10.14 8.46
N LEU A 41 8.07 9.33 9.47
CA LEU A 41 7.06 8.28 9.36
C LEU A 41 5.80 8.63 10.14
N PRO A 42 4.62 8.27 9.63
CA PRO A 42 3.40 8.43 10.40
C PRO A 42 3.32 7.40 11.52
N TRP A 43 2.88 7.85 12.68
CA TRP A 43 2.57 7.04 13.85
C TRP A 43 1.15 7.31 14.29
N PHE A 44 0.34 6.27 14.25
CA PHE A 44 -1.08 6.34 14.58
C PHE A 44 -1.35 5.88 16.00
N SER A 45 -2.26 6.58 16.67
CA SER A 45 -2.83 6.17 17.95
C SER A 45 -4.34 6.36 17.95
N SER A 46 -5.06 5.51 18.66
CA SER A 46 -6.49 5.68 18.87
C SER A 46 -6.86 5.17 20.26
N THR A 47 -7.56 6.01 21.01
CA THR A 47 -8.15 5.63 22.30
C THR A 47 -9.27 4.64 22.11
N ASP A 48 -10.08 4.84 21.07
CA ASP A 48 -11.30 4.08 20.83
C ASP A 48 -11.00 2.73 20.17
N ASN A 49 -10.02 2.71 19.26
CA ASN A 49 -9.65 1.51 18.52
C ASN A 49 -8.12 1.35 18.37
N PRO A 50 -7.40 1.02 19.47
CA PRO A 50 -5.95 0.85 19.44
C PRO A 50 -5.49 -0.29 18.52
N LYS A 51 -6.36 -1.27 18.22
CA LYS A 51 -6.05 -2.37 17.29
C LYS A 51 -5.94 -1.89 15.85
N VAL A 52 -6.83 -1.00 15.41
CA VAL A 52 -6.76 -0.38 14.08
C VAL A 52 -5.48 0.43 13.92
N ALA A 53 -5.17 1.30 14.89
CA ALA A 53 -3.94 2.09 14.88
C ALA A 53 -2.69 1.20 14.81
N LYS A 54 -2.66 0.13 15.63
CA LYS A 54 -1.57 -0.85 15.61
C LYS A 54 -1.41 -1.53 14.25
N ARG A 55 -2.49 -1.96 13.61
CA ARG A 55 -2.43 -2.65 12.31
C ARG A 55 -1.89 -1.74 11.21
N ILE A 56 -2.30 -0.48 11.19
CA ILE A 56 -1.78 0.52 10.25
C ILE A 56 -0.28 0.76 10.51
N ASN A 57 0.13 0.95 11.77
CA ASN A 57 1.54 1.14 12.13
C ASN A 57 2.39 -0.08 11.74
N ASP A 58 1.94 -1.30 12.04
CA ASP A 58 2.65 -2.53 11.69
C ASP A 58 2.79 -2.67 10.17
N TYR A 59 1.76 -2.32 9.39
CA TYR A 59 1.83 -2.34 7.93
C TYR A 59 2.89 -1.36 7.41
N ILE A 60 2.89 -0.12 7.91
CA ILE A 60 3.85 0.92 7.49
C ILE A 60 5.28 0.50 7.84
N PHE A 61 5.51 0.09 9.08
CA PHE A 61 6.84 -0.32 9.53
C PHE A 61 7.33 -1.56 8.78
N ALA A 62 6.49 -2.57 8.59
CA ALA A 62 6.86 -3.76 7.81
C ALA A 62 7.12 -3.43 6.33
N SER A 63 6.43 -2.44 5.75
CA SER A 63 6.57 -2.10 4.32
C SER A 63 7.76 -1.17 4.04
N PHE A 64 8.07 -0.22 4.92
CA PHE A 64 9.03 0.86 4.62
C PHE A 64 10.30 0.81 5.48
N ILE A 65 10.27 0.10 6.61
CA ILE A 65 11.42 -0.08 7.50
C ILE A 65 11.87 -1.55 7.53
N ASN A 66 11.04 -2.44 7.00
CA ASN A 66 11.23 -3.89 7.04
C ASN A 66 11.45 -4.42 8.46
N GLN A 67 10.72 -3.87 9.43
CA GLN A 67 10.68 -4.33 10.82
C GLN A 67 9.30 -4.07 11.41
N LEU A 68 8.94 -4.70 12.53
CA LEU A 68 7.82 -4.24 13.35
C LEU A 68 8.25 -3.07 14.25
N PRO A 69 7.32 -2.16 14.62
CA PRO A 69 7.65 -0.98 15.42
C PRO A 69 8.13 -1.31 16.84
N GLY A 70 7.80 -2.50 17.37
CA GLY A 70 8.12 -2.90 18.73
C GLY A 70 7.46 -1.97 19.78
N ASN A 71 8.02 -1.94 20.99
CA ASN A 71 7.53 -1.08 22.08
C ASN A 71 8.12 0.34 22.02
N THR A 72 9.19 0.55 21.24
CA THR A 72 9.91 1.82 21.11
C THR A 72 10.10 2.15 19.63
N PRO A 73 9.05 2.61 18.93
CA PRO A 73 9.08 2.85 17.48
C PRO A 73 10.22 3.78 17.04
N GLN A 74 10.51 4.82 17.83
CA GLN A 74 11.63 5.73 17.59
C GLN A 74 12.98 5.00 17.58
N ALA A 75 13.18 4.02 18.47
CA ALA A 75 14.42 3.26 18.52
C ALA A 75 14.58 2.38 17.27
N THR A 76 13.48 1.80 16.78
CA THR A 76 13.45 1.03 15.52
C THR A 76 13.83 1.93 14.34
N VAL A 77 13.27 3.13 14.23
CA VAL A 77 13.66 4.10 13.17
C VAL A 77 15.13 4.50 13.29
N ASN A 78 15.61 4.77 14.51
CA ASN A 78 17.01 5.12 14.75
C ASN A 78 17.97 3.97 14.35
N GLN A 79 17.56 2.72 14.56
CA GLN A 79 18.35 1.54 14.16
C GLN A 79 18.36 1.37 12.64
N PHE A 80 17.20 1.50 12.00
CA PHE A 80 17.07 1.47 10.54
C PHE A 80 17.98 2.52 9.88
N ALA A 81 17.97 3.74 10.41
CA ALA A 81 18.78 4.85 9.91
C ALA A 81 20.29 4.61 10.00
N LYS A 82 20.73 3.80 10.97
CA LYS A 82 22.16 3.51 11.21
C LYS A 82 22.59 2.18 10.61
N SER A 83 21.71 1.48 9.91
CA SER A 83 22.07 0.19 9.32
C SER A 83 23.09 0.38 8.20
N ALA A 84 24.13 -0.46 8.18
CA ALA A 84 25.34 -0.27 7.38
C ALA A 84 25.11 -0.30 5.85
N MET A 85 23.90 -0.61 5.39
CA MET A 85 23.53 -0.73 3.98
C MET A 85 22.08 -0.26 3.75
N ASN A 86 21.62 0.79 4.44
CA ASN A 86 20.29 1.34 4.15
C ASN A 86 20.29 2.07 2.81
N PRO A 87 19.61 1.56 1.76
CA PRO A 87 19.55 2.26 0.48
C PRO A 87 18.57 3.43 0.51
N THR A 88 17.75 3.55 1.56
CA THR A 88 16.77 4.63 1.69
C THR A 88 17.50 5.90 2.10
N ALA A 89 17.52 6.90 1.23
CA ALA A 89 18.07 8.22 1.53
C ALA A 89 17.04 9.10 2.23
N ASN A 90 15.79 9.08 1.75
CA ASN A 90 14.70 9.85 2.33
C ASN A 90 13.43 9.03 2.43
N LEU A 91 12.66 9.26 3.49
CA LEU A 91 11.33 8.69 3.67
C LEU A 91 10.44 9.77 4.27
N ASP A 92 9.34 10.08 3.59
CA ASP A 92 8.36 11.05 4.06
C ASP A 92 6.93 10.55 3.78
N TYR A 93 5.93 11.23 4.33
CA TYR A 93 4.53 10.94 4.08
C TYR A 93 3.66 12.20 4.01
N THR A 94 2.57 12.08 3.26
CA THR A 94 1.45 13.02 3.24
C THR A 94 0.15 12.28 3.49
N VAL A 95 -0.80 12.93 4.16
CA VAL A 95 -2.19 12.44 4.27
C VAL A 95 -2.96 13.04 3.11
N GLU A 96 -3.26 12.24 2.09
CA GLU A 96 -3.93 12.68 0.86
C GLU A 96 -5.45 12.76 1.06
N TYR A 97 -6.01 11.78 1.76
CA TYR A 97 -7.45 11.71 1.98
C TYR A 97 -7.77 11.05 3.31
N ARG A 98 -8.83 11.53 3.96
CA ARG A 98 -9.37 10.91 5.17
C ARG A 98 -10.84 11.24 5.34
N ASP A 99 -11.64 10.21 5.60
CA ASP A 99 -13.01 10.33 6.08
C ASP A 99 -13.28 9.37 7.25
N ALA A 100 -14.54 8.98 7.47
CA ALA A 100 -14.92 8.06 8.52
C ALA A 100 -14.53 6.58 8.24
N LYS A 101 -14.27 6.22 6.98
CA LYS A 101 -14.00 4.85 6.54
C LYS A 101 -12.61 4.65 5.98
N ILE A 102 -12.04 5.66 5.34
CA ILE A 102 -10.81 5.55 4.57
C ILE A 102 -9.77 6.53 5.11
N LEU A 103 -8.53 6.07 5.22
CA LEU A 103 -7.35 6.89 5.33
C LEU A 103 -6.43 6.58 4.14
N THR A 104 -6.05 7.59 3.39
CA THR A 104 -5.09 7.47 2.29
C THR A 104 -3.85 8.27 2.61
N LEU A 105 -2.72 7.58 2.56
CA LEU A 105 -1.39 8.15 2.68
C LEU A 105 -0.70 8.09 1.33
N ASN A 106 0.17 9.05 1.08
CA ASN A 106 1.21 8.89 0.08
C ASN A 106 2.56 8.85 0.80
N MET A 107 3.29 7.76 0.61
CA MET A 107 4.64 7.60 1.14
C MET A 107 5.61 8.02 0.05
N PHE A 108 6.44 9.02 0.35
CA PHE A 108 7.53 9.44 -0.51
C PHE A 108 8.81 8.72 -0.09
N ILE A 109 9.48 8.07 -1.05
CA ILE A 109 10.71 7.34 -0.80
C ILE A 109 11.76 7.79 -1.80
N GLU A 110 12.95 8.11 -1.32
CA GLU A 110 14.14 8.22 -2.14
C GLU A 110 15.08 7.07 -1.81
N GLY A 111 15.39 6.24 -2.82
CA GLY A 111 16.38 5.18 -2.73
C GLY A 111 17.64 5.56 -3.51
N CYS A 112 18.82 5.39 -2.92
CA CYS A 112 20.10 5.66 -3.56
C CYS A 112 20.92 4.38 -3.70
N GLY A 113 21.29 4.07 -4.94
CA GLY A 113 22.30 3.08 -5.31
C GLY A 113 23.43 3.76 -6.07
N ALA A 114 23.61 3.39 -7.35
CA ALA A 114 24.47 4.17 -8.26
C ALA A 114 23.93 5.58 -8.52
N TYR A 115 22.60 5.71 -8.48
CA TYR A 115 21.86 6.97 -8.60
C TYR A 115 20.72 6.99 -7.58
N CYS A 116 20.23 8.18 -7.23
CA CYS A 116 19.07 8.34 -6.36
C CYS A 116 17.78 8.42 -7.19
N GLU A 117 16.80 7.61 -6.84
CA GLU A 117 15.47 7.60 -7.45
C GLU A 117 14.42 7.85 -6.39
N SER A 118 13.56 8.83 -6.66
CA SER A 118 12.45 9.19 -5.79
C SER A 118 11.16 8.66 -6.39
N TYR A 119 10.29 8.11 -5.56
CA TYR A 119 8.99 7.63 -6.00
C TYR A 119 7.95 7.73 -4.90
N ASN A 120 6.70 7.78 -5.33
CA ASN A 120 5.52 7.82 -4.49
C ASN A 120 4.90 6.42 -4.38
N VAL A 121 4.44 6.07 -3.18
CA VAL A 121 3.71 4.84 -2.86
C VAL A 121 2.41 5.22 -2.16
N PRO A 122 1.31 5.39 -2.93
CA PRO A 122 0.00 5.61 -2.35
C PRO A 122 -0.50 4.34 -1.65
N ILE A 123 -1.11 4.49 -0.47
CA ILE A 123 -1.71 3.40 0.29
C ILE A 123 -3.00 3.88 0.92
N SER A 124 -4.08 3.12 0.75
CA SER A 124 -5.36 3.36 1.41
C SER A 124 -5.62 2.32 2.48
N PHE A 125 -6.18 2.74 3.61
CA PHE A 125 -6.53 1.89 4.76
C PHE A 125 -8.02 2.01 5.07
N ASP A 126 -8.64 0.89 5.41
CA ASP A 126 -9.98 0.85 5.99
C ASP A 126 -9.90 1.12 7.50
N LEU A 127 -10.51 2.21 7.95
CA LEU A 127 -10.51 2.67 9.34
C LEU A 127 -11.38 1.84 10.28
N ALA A 128 -12.21 0.93 9.77
CA ALA A 128 -12.93 -0.03 10.61
C ALA A 128 -12.01 -1.18 11.06
N SER A 129 -11.09 -1.61 10.18
CA SER A 129 -10.27 -2.81 10.38
C SER A 129 -8.77 -2.54 10.53
N GLY A 130 -8.29 -1.38 10.08
CA GLY A 130 -6.88 -1.01 9.94
C GLY A 130 -6.16 -1.75 8.82
N ALA A 131 -6.87 -2.51 7.98
CA ALA A 131 -6.28 -3.23 6.86
C ALA A 131 -5.96 -2.27 5.70
N ALA A 132 -4.84 -2.49 5.03
CA ALA A 132 -4.59 -1.85 3.74
C ALA A 132 -5.57 -2.41 2.70
N ILE A 133 -6.05 -1.53 1.83
CA ILE A 133 -7.02 -1.82 0.78
C ILE A 133 -6.23 -2.10 -0.50
N THR A 134 -6.44 -3.28 -1.09
CA THR A 134 -5.85 -3.71 -2.35
C THR A 134 -6.87 -3.68 -3.48
N LEU A 135 -6.42 -3.76 -4.74
CA LEU A 135 -7.35 -3.85 -5.87
C LEU A 135 -8.22 -5.11 -5.83
N ASN A 136 -7.67 -6.22 -5.31
CA ASN A 136 -8.42 -7.48 -5.15
C ASN A 136 -9.56 -7.36 -4.14
N ASP A 137 -9.45 -6.44 -3.17
CA ASP A 137 -10.56 -6.14 -2.27
C ASP A 137 -11.69 -5.38 -2.99
N LEU A 138 -11.33 -4.53 -3.96
CA LEU A 138 -12.24 -3.60 -4.62
C LEU A 138 -12.90 -4.18 -5.86
N PHE A 139 -12.23 -5.05 -6.60
CA PHE A 139 -12.64 -5.47 -7.93
C PHE A 139 -12.39 -6.96 -8.19
N SER A 140 -13.13 -7.50 -9.16
CA SER A 140 -12.81 -8.80 -9.74
C SER A 140 -11.56 -8.72 -10.62
N ARG A 141 -10.88 -9.85 -10.85
CA ARG A 141 -9.69 -9.88 -11.72
C ARG A 141 -9.97 -9.49 -13.17
N ALA A 142 -11.15 -9.82 -13.68
CA ALA A 142 -11.57 -9.37 -15.02
C ALA A 142 -11.63 -7.84 -15.08
N THR A 143 -12.25 -7.21 -14.08
CA THR A 143 -12.31 -5.75 -13.95
C THR A 143 -10.92 -5.14 -13.78
N ILE A 144 -10.04 -5.75 -12.97
CA ILE A 144 -8.65 -5.29 -12.80
C ILE A 144 -7.91 -5.27 -14.14
N ALA A 145 -8.06 -6.30 -14.97
CA ALA A 145 -7.47 -6.35 -16.31
C ALA A 145 -8.05 -5.30 -17.28
N GLU A 146 -9.36 -5.05 -17.20
CA GLU A 146 -10.03 -3.98 -17.95
C GLU A 146 -9.52 -2.59 -17.54
N LEU A 147 -9.36 -2.34 -16.24
CA LEU A 147 -8.80 -1.09 -15.71
C LEU A 147 -7.36 -0.89 -16.16
N ASN A 148 -6.51 -1.92 -16.08
CA ASN A 148 -5.13 -1.86 -16.60
C ASN A 148 -5.11 -1.44 -18.07
N THR A 149 -6.00 -2.02 -18.89
CA THR A 149 -6.12 -1.65 -20.30
C THR A 149 -6.60 -0.20 -20.49
N ARG A 150 -7.59 0.25 -19.70
CA ARG A 150 -8.12 1.62 -19.73
C ARG A 150 -7.03 2.64 -19.37
N ILE A 151 -6.29 2.40 -18.29
CA ILE A 151 -5.24 3.31 -17.81
C ILE A 151 -4.08 3.35 -18.81
N ARG A 152 -3.66 2.21 -19.33
CA ARG A 152 -2.65 2.17 -20.41
C ARG A 152 -3.09 3.00 -21.61
N LYS A 153 -4.35 2.90 -22.03
CA LYS A 153 -4.88 3.70 -23.13
C LYS A 153 -4.88 5.20 -22.82
N ASP A 154 -5.23 5.57 -21.60
CA ASP A 154 -5.21 6.97 -21.13
C ASP A 154 -3.79 7.55 -21.19
N ILE A 155 -2.80 6.85 -20.64
CA ILE A 155 -1.38 7.27 -20.68
C ILE A 155 -0.88 7.43 -22.12
N ARG A 156 -1.20 6.48 -22.99
CA ARG A 156 -0.87 6.58 -24.42
C ARG A 156 -1.49 7.82 -25.06
N GLY A 157 -2.75 8.11 -24.76
CA GLY A 157 -3.43 9.32 -25.24
C GLY A 157 -2.74 10.61 -24.75
N GLN A 158 -2.25 10.63 -23.51
CA GLN A 158 -1.48 11.75 -22.97
C GLN A 158 -0.15 11.93 -23.73
N ILE A 159 0.58 10.84 -23.97
CA ILE A 159 1.82 10.85 -24.76
C ILE A 159 1.55 11.33 -26.20
N ASP A 160 0.57 10.75 -26.89
CA ASP A 160 0.24 11.09 -28.28
C ASP A 160 -0.16 12.57 -28.41
N THR A 161 -0.94 13.07 -27.45
CA THR A 161 -1.33 14.49 -27.39
C THR A 161 -0.10 15.37 -27.21
N PHE A 162 0.80 15.01 -26.30
CA PHE A 162 2.03 15.75 -26.03
C PHE A 162 2.96 15.76 -27.26
N VAL A 163 3.24 14.61 -27.85
CA VAL A 163 4.07 14.51 -29.06
C VAL A 163 3.46 15.31 -30.21
N THR A 164 2.14 15.23 -30.40
CA THR A 164 1.45 15.99 -31.45
C THR A 164 1.57 17.50 -31.25
N ALA A 165 1.50 17.98 -30.00
CA ALA A 165 1.66 19.40 -29.68
C ALA A 165 3.07 19.93 -30.02
N HIS A 166 4.09 19.08 -30.04
CA HIS A 166 5.48 19.45 -30.33
C HIS A 166 5.88 19.19 -31.79
N ASN A 167 5.01 18.59 -32.63
CA ASN A 167 5.29 18.33 -34.04
C ASN A 167 5.51 19.60 -34.88
N SER A 168 5.06 20.77 -34.40
CA SER A 168 5.30 22.05 -35.09
C SER A 168 6.67 22.66 -34.81
N GLN A 169 7.42 22.15 -33.82
CA GLN A 169 8.78 22.61 -33.56
C GLN A 169 9.75 22.00 -34.58
N THR A 170 10.66 22.81 -35.11
CA THR A 170 11.74 22.31 -35.96
C THR A 170 12.84 21.67 -35.09
N PRO A 171 13.66 20.75 -35.65
CA PRO A 171 14.78 20.17 -34.92
C PRO A 171 15.73 21.23 -34.34
N GLU A 172 15.93 22.35 -35.03
CA GLU A 172 16.78 23.46 -34.54
C GLU A 172 16.19 24.14 -33.30
N GLN A 173 14.87 24.34 -33.27
CA GLN A 173 14.17 24.91 -32.11
C GLN A 173 14.28 23.98 -30.89
N ILE A 174 14.06 22.69 -31.11
CA ILE A 174 14.19 21.67 -30.06
C ILE A 174 15.63 21.62 -29.55
N LYS A 175 16.63 21.68 -30.45
CA LYS A 175 18.04 21.69 -30.07
C LYS A 175 18.43 22.93 -29.26
N GLU A 176 17.92 24.10 -29.63
CA GLU A 176 18.15 25.33 -28.86
C GLU A 176 17.56 25.23 -27.45
N GLU A 177 16.36 24.65 -27.33
CA GLU A 177 15.66 24.45 -26.04
C GLU A 177 16.32 23.37 -25.16
N LYS A 178 16.69 22.23 -25.75
CA LYS A 178 17.21 21.05 -25.03
C LYS A 178 18.72 21.06 -24.86
N GLY A 179 19.44 21.82 -25.69
CA GLY A 179 20.90 21.80 -25.75
C GLY A 179 21.48 20.59 -26.49
N GLU A 180 20.64 19.72 -27.08
CA GLU A 180 21.04 18.53 -27.83
C GLU A 180 20.02 18.15 -28.90
N ASP A 181 20.43 17.31 -29.85
CA ASP A 181 19.53 16.78 -30.88
C ASP A 181 18.52 15.82 -30.22
N PHE A 182 17.25 16.23 -30.16
CA PHE A 182 16.21 15.51 -29.43
C PHE A 182 14.95 15.35 -30.29
N ASN A 183 14.28 14.20 -30.14
CA ASN A 183 13.04 13.90 -30.84
C ASN A 183 12.01 13.35 -29.84
N TYR A 184 10.94 14.10 -29.62
CA TYR A 184 9.87 13.73 -28.68
C TYR A 184 9.20 12.40 -29.05
N ALA A 185 8.94 12.15 -30.34
CA ALA A 185 8.28 10.91 -30.77
C ALA A 185 9.17 9.69 -30.49
N GLU A 186 10.47 9.79 -30.76
CA GLU A 186 11.43 8.71 -30.47
C GLU A 186 11.59 8.50 -28.96
N PHE A 187 11.71 9.59 -28.19
CA PHE A 187 11.92 9.53 -26.74
C PHE A 187 10.80 8.80 -26.01
N TYR A 188 9.55 9.06 -26.38
CA TYR A 188 8.38 8.45 -25.73
C TYR A 188 7.90 7.15 -26.40
N ALA A 189 8.51 6.71 -27.51
CA ALA A 189 8.01 5.57 -28.30
C ALA A 189 7.93 4.27 -27.50
N SER A 190 8.96 3.96 -26.70
CA SER A 190 9.01 2.72 -25.90
C SER A 190 7.91 2.70 -24.83
N CYS A 191 7.70 3.83 -24.17
CA CYS A 191 6.67 4.02 -23.16
C CYS A 191 5.25 3.92 -23.76
N ALA A 192 5.03 4.53 -24.92
CA ALA A 192 3.76 4.48 -25.63
C ALA A 192 3.43 3.06 -26.14
N THR A 193 4.44 2.29 -26.54
CA THR A 193 4.25 0.95 -27.12
C THR A 193 4.34 -0.19 -26.12
N TYR A 194 4.83 0.05 -24.89
CA TYR A 194 4.91 -0.97 -23.85
C TYR A 194 3.53 -1.58 -23.56
N THR A 195 3.44 -2.90 -23.65
CA THR A 195 2.19 -3.66 -23.49
C THR A 195 2.24 -4.76 -22.45
N ASP A 196 3.43 -5.11 -21.95
CA ASP A 196 3.63 -6.27 -21.10
C ASP A 196 3.21 -5.96 -19.66
N GLY A 197 2.55 -6.94 -19.01
CA GLY A 197 2.20 -6.94 -17.59
C GLY A 197 1.02 -6.06 -17.13
N LEU A 198 0.69 -6.22 -15.85
CA LEU A 198 -0.38 -5.49 -15.14
C LEU A 198 0.13 -4.27 -14.36
N TYR A 199 1.17 -3.61 -14.87
CA TYR A 199 1.90 -2.58 -14.12
C TYR A 199 1.14 -1.26 -13.94
N TYR A 200 0.13 -0.99 -14.76
CA TYR A 200 -0.48 0.35 -14.80
C TYR A 200 -1.42 0.65 -13.63
N ILE A 201 -1.73 -0.39 -12.87
CA ILE A 201 -2.68 -0.37 -11.75
C ILE A 201 -2.01 -0.59 -10.39
N ASP A 202 -0.73 -0.96 -10.37
CA ASP A 202 0.00 -1.40 -9.16
C ASP A 202 0.00 -0.33 -8.07
N LYS A 203 0.06 0.95 -8.46
CA LYS A 203 0.03 2.09 -7.55
C LYS A 203 -1.30 2.81 -7.71
N PHE A 204 -2.16 2.68 -6.71
CA PHE A 204 -3.45 3.36 -6.70
C PHE A 204 -3.77 3.93 -5.31
N SER A 205 -4.68 4.89 -5.27
CA SER A 205 -5.29 5.37 -4.03
C SER A 205 -6.79 5.54 -4.18
N LEU A 206 -7.50 5.35 -3.08
CA LEU A 206 -8.86 5.84 -2.91
C LEU A 206 -8.81 7.30 -2.48
N GLN A 207 -9.51 8.14 -3.22
CA GLN A 207 -9.72 9.55 -2.91
C GLN A 207 -11.20 9.78 -2.65
N LYS A 208 -11.58 11.02 -2.34
CA LYS A 208 -12.97 11.38 -1.96
C LYS A 208 -14.05 10.86 -2.92
N ASP A 209 -13.80 10.96 -4.22
CA ASP A 209 -14.78 10.68 -5.27
C ASP A 209 -14.21 9.88 -6.45
N HIS A 210 -12.94 9.52 -6.42
CA HIS A 210 -12.28 8.79 -7.50
C HIS A 210 -11.22 7.81 -6.97
N LEU A 211 -10.85 6.86 -7.82
CA LEU A 211 -9.58 6.15 -7.71
C LEU A 211 -8.53 6.91 -8.54
N ALA A 212 -7.36 7.13 -7.97
CA ALA A 212 -6.21 7.69 -8.68
C ALA A 212 -5.15 6.61 -8.88
N PHE A 213 -4.74 6.38 -10.12
CA PHE A 213 -3.70 5.42 -10.51
C PHE A 213 -2.44 6.19 -10.92
N LEU A 214 -1.34 5.90 -10.24
CA LEU A 214 -0.08 6.61 -10.39
C LEU A 214 0.90 5.76 -11.20
N ASN A 215 1.46 6.33 -12.25
CA ASN A 215 2.37 5.65 -13.14
C ASN A 215 3.65 6.46 -13.28
N GLY A 216 4.79 5.78 -13.28
CA GLY A 216 6.08 6.45 -13.40
C GLY A 216 6.27 7.07 -14.78
N ARG A 217 7.18 8.03 -14.83
CA ARG A 217 7.65 8.66 -16.06
C ARG A 217 8.24 7.68 -17.08
N CYS A 218 8.30 8.11 -18.33
CA CYS A 218 8.84 7.31 -19.44
C CYS A 218 10.37 7.25 -19.45
N SER A 219 11.04 8.27 -18.92
CA SER A 219 12.50 8.36 -18.89
C SER A 219 13.14 7.48 -17.82
N ASN A 220 14.32 6.96 -18.15
CA ASN A 220 15.24 6.46 -17.15
C ASN A 220 15.85 7.61 -16.33
N HIS A 221 16.68 7.27 -15.33
CA HIS A 221 17.32 8.28 -14.48
C HIS A 221 18.16 9.30 -15.27
N ALA A 222 18.97 8.84 -16.23
CA ALA A 222 19.91 9.68 -16.96
C ALA A 222 19.22 10.74 -17.83
N SER A 223 18.04 10.42 -18.37
CA SER A 223 17.27 11.32 -19.24
C SER A 223 16.13 12.04 -18.53
N ARG A 224 16.08 12.03 -17.19
CA ARG A 224 15.00 12.65 -16.42
C ARG A 224 14.80 14.12 -16.76
N ALA A 225 15.88 14.87 -16.97
CA ALA A 225 15.81 16.30 -17.30
C ALA A 225 15.19 16.60 -18.67
N LEU A 226 15.16 15.61 -19.57
CA LEU A 226 14.60 15.74 -20.91
C LEU A 226 13.10 15.39 -20.95
N ASP A 227 12.62 14.68 -19.94
CA ASP A 227 11.24 14.21 -19.79
C ASP A 227 10.36 15.33 -19.24
N GLU A 228 9.49 15.84 -20.10
CA GLU A 228 8.55 16.91 -19.77
C GLU A 228 7.17 16.41 -19.35
N LEU A 229 6.86 15.13 -19.62
CA LEU A 229 5.61 14.53 -19.20
C LEU A 229 5.67 14.14 -17.72
N GLY A 230 6.83 13.67 -17.27
CA GLY A 230 7.00 13.21 -15.89
C GLY A 230 6.07 12.05 -15.56
N ASP A 231 5.63 11.98 -14.30
CA ASP A 231 4.75 10.92 -13.83
C ASP A 231 3.30 11.11 -14.33
N PHE A 232 2.64 10.01 -14.67
CA PHE A 232 1.25 10.02 -15.12
C PHE A 232 0.28 9.73 -13.97
N THR A 233 -0.88 10.37 -13.99
CA THR A 233 -1.98 10.04 -13.09
C THR A 233 -3.29 9.92 -13.85
N THR A 234 -3.89 8.74 -13.84
CA THR A 234 -5.24 8.51 -14.36
C THR A 234 -6.23 8.53 -13.20
N LYS A 235 -7.26 9.38 -13.28
CA LYS A 235 -8.32 9.48 -12.27
C LYS A 235 -9.61 8.91 -12.83
N ILE A 236 -10.21 7.96 -12.11
CA ILE A 236 -11.47 7.34 -12.51
C ILE A 236 -12.51 7.59 -11.40
N PRO A 237 -13.60 8.33 -11.68
CA PRO A 237 -14.66 8.56 -10.71
C PRO A 237 -15.22 7.25 -10.16
N THR A 238 -15.37 7.16 -8.84
CA THR A 238 -15.96 5.99 -8.14
C THR A 238 -17.37 5.69 -8.64
N ALA A 239 -18.14 6.73 -8.99
CA ALA A 239 -19.48 6.61 -9.54
C ALA A 239 -19.51 5.82 -10.87
N GLU A 240 -18.47 5.90 -11.70
CA GLU A 240 -18.36 5.11 -12.94
C GLU A 240 -18.10 3.62 -12.66
N LEU A 241 -17.48 3.31 -11.52
CA LEU A 241 -17.05 1.97 -11.14
C LEU A 241 -18.06 1.25 -10.24
N GLN A 242 -19.17 1.91 -9.85
CA GLN A 242 -20.10 1.43 -8.82
C GLN A 242 -20.58 -0.02 -9.06
N ASN A 243 -20.90 -0.35 -10.31
CA ASN A 243 -21.41 -1.66 -10.70
C ASN A 243 -20.31 -2.72 -10.88
N GLN A 244 -19.04 -2.32 -10.86
CA GLN A 244 -17.88 -3.18 -11.01
C GLN A 244 -17.19 -3.46 -9.66
N LEU A 245 -17.47 -2.63 -8.65
CA LEU A 245 -16.96 -2.82 -7.29
C LEU A 245 -17.55 -4.07 -6.64
N THR A 246 -16.73 -4.74 -5.81
CA THR A 246 -17.19 -5.75 -4.86
C THR A 246 -18.14 -5.11 -3.82
N PRO A 247 -18.91 -5.91 -3.06
CA PRO A 247 -19.70 -5.38 -1.94
C PRO A 247 -18.86 -4.58 -0.94
N TYR A 248 -17.60 -4.98 -0.72
CA TYR A 248 -16.65 -4.27 0.11
C TYR A 248 -16.26 -2.91 -0.50
N GLY A 249 -15.90 -2.87 -1.78
CA GLY A 249 -15.59 -1.64 -2.48
C GLY A 249 -16.76 -0.66 -2.52
N GLN A 250 -17.99 -1.15 -2.70
CA GLN A 250 -19.21 -0.34 -2.62
C GLN A 250 -19.42 0.23 -1.21
N TYR A 251 -19.19 -0.56 -0.16
CA TYR A 251 -19.26 -0.08 1.22
C TYR A 251 -18.30 1.08 1.47
N LEU A 252 -17.05 0.96 1.02
CA LEU A 252 -16.02 1.97 1.22
C LEU A 252 -16.33 3.28 0.47
N THR A 253 -16.74 3.18 -0.79
CA THR A 253 -16.89 4.34 -1.70
C THR A 253 -18.28 5.00 -1.64
N THR A 254 -19.28 4.34 -1.06
CA THR A 254 -20.63 4.91 -0.94
C THR A 254 -20.80 5.68 0.37
N ALA A 255 -20.96 7.01 0.28
CA ALA A 255 -21.05 7.91 1.45
C ALA A 255 -22.13 7.50 2.48
N LYS A 256 -23.28 6.97 2.04
CA LYS A 256 -24.40 6.59 2.92
C LYS A 256 -24.35 5.17 3.47
N SER A 257 -23.37 4.35 3.07
CA SER A 257 -23.29 2.98 3.57
C SER A 257 -22.80 2.99 5.02
N THR A 258 -23.58 2.43 5.95
CA THR A 258 -23.28 2.45 7.39
C THR A 258 -22.99 1.07 7.98
N THR A 259 -23.27 0.00 7.23
CA THR A 259 -23.00 -1.37 7.67
C THR A 259 -21.62 -1.80 7.18
N PRO A 260 -20.65 -2.02 8.07
CA PRO A 260 -19.33 -2.49 7.68
C PRO A 260 -19.40 -3.81 6.93
N VAL A 261 -18.69 -3.86 5.81
CA VAL A 261 -18.45 -5.08 5.04
C VAL A 261 -16.98 -5.43 5.20
N SER A 262 -16.65 -6.70 5.36
CA SER A 262 -15.26 -7.17 5.35
C SER A 262 -14.85 -7.54 3.93
N PRO A 263 -13.57 -7.34 3.55
CA PRO A 263 -13.06 -7.85 2.28
C PRO A 263 -13.09 -9.38 2.27
N ALA A 264 -12.96 -9.97 1.08
CA ALA A 264 -12.78 -11.41 0.97
C ALA A 264 -11.48 -11.85 1.69
N PRO A 265 -11.41 -13.08 2.22
CA PRO A 265 -10.17 -13.59 2.81
C PRO A 265 -9.02 -13.55 1.80
N GLY A 266 -7.83 -13.21 2.28
CA GLY A 266 -6.61 -13.15 1.48
C GLY A 266 -5.46 -12.61 2.32
N ILE A 267 -4.23 -12.96 1.95
CA ILE A 267 -3.02 -12.50 2.64
C ILE A 267 -2.32 -11.34 1.92
N ASP A 268 -2.67 -11.11 0.66
CA ASP A 268 -2.07 -10.08 -0.20
C ASP A 268 -2.29 -8.67 0.33
N GLY A 269 -1.20 -7.95 0.60
CA GLY A 269 -1.23 -6.59 1.12
C GLY A 269 -1.81 -6.50 2.53
N LYS A 270 -1.89 -7.62 3.26
CA LYS A 270 -2.47 -7.65 4.62
C LYS A 270 -1.40 -7.85 5.69
N VAL A 271 -1.67 -7.27 6.87
CA VAL A 271 -0.98 -7.64 8.11
C VAL A 271 -1.85 -8.66 8.84
N MET A 272 -1.40 -9.90 8.85
CA MET A 272 -2.08 -11.03 9.48
C MET A 272 -1.45 -11.34 10.83
N TYR A 273 -2.26 -11.51 11.87
CA TYR A 273 -1.75 -11.84 13.21
C TYR A 273 -2.00 -13.30 13.53
N GLY A 274 -0.99 -13.97 14.07
CA GLY A 274 -1.06 -15.42 14.21
C GLY A 274 -0.29 -16.02 15.36
N THR A 275 -0.28 -17.34 15.38
CA THR A 275 0.50 -18.17 16.29
C THR A 275 1.32 -19.20 15.54
N LEU A 276 2.56 -19.41 15.99
CA LEU A 276 3.41 -20.53 15.64
C LEU A 276 3.53 -21.48 16.83
N GLY A 277 3.32 -22.78 16.61
CA GLY A 277 3.30 -23.76 17.68
C GLY A 277 2.14 -23.51 18.66
N LYS A 278 2.39 -23.65 19.96
CA LYS A 278 1.35 -23.53 20.98
C LYS A 278 0.93 -22.09 21.28
N SER A 279 1.85 -21.13 21.22
CA SER A 279 1.58 -19.77 21.73
C SER A 279 2.49 -18.67 21.18
N MET A 280 3.48 -18.98 20.33
CA MET A 280 4.42 -17.97 19.85
C MET A 280 3.69 -17.01 18.93
N ARG A 281 3.61 -15.72 19.29
CA ARG A 281 2.91 -14.72 18.49
C ARG A 281 3.75 -14.31 17.28
N ILE A 282 3.14 -14.39 16.11
CA ILE A 282 3.76 -14.00 14.85
C ILE A 282 2.87 -13.02 14.09
N VAL A 283 3.49 -12.28 13.18
CA VAL A 283 2.84 -11.39 12.21
C VAL A 283 3.29 -11.80 10.82
N LEU A 284 2.40 -11.82 9.84
CA LEU A 284 2.73 -12.03 8.42
C LEU A 284 2.35 -10.78 7.65
N LYS A 285 3.24 -10.34 6.77
CA LYS A 285 2.95 -9.31 5.77
C LYS A 285 3.61 -9.71 4.47
N VAL A 286 2.80 -9.95 3.45
CA VAL A 286 3.25 -10.27 2.09
C VAL A 286 2.46 -9.45 1.08
N ASP A 287 3.10 -9.07 -0.01
CA ASP A 287 2.48 -8.40 -1.14
C ASP A 287 2.65 -9.26 -2.39
N CYS A 288 1.58 -9.40 -3.16
CA CYS A 288 1.61 -10.01 -4.48
C CYS A 288 2.23 -9.01 -5.46
N LYS A 289 3.49 -9.24 -5.83
CA LYS A 289 4.23 -8.46 -6.81
C LYS A 289 4.16 -9.14 -8.18
N TYR A 290 4.25 -8.34 -9.23
CA TYR A 290 4.39 -8.80 -10.62
C TYR A 290 3.29 -9.74 -11.13
N GLY A 291 2.15 -9.78 -10.43
CA GLY A 291 0.94 -10.52 -10.84
C GLY A 291 0.85 -11.96 -10.34
N ASP A 292 1.94 -12.59 -9.87
CA ASP A 292 1.92 -14.00 -9.47
C ASP A 292 2.96 -14.42 -8.41
N PHE A 293 3.68 -13.47 -7.80
CA PHE A 293 4.74 -13.79 -6.84
C PHE A 293 4.59 -13.00 -5.54
N PHE A 294 4.56 -13.70 -4.41
CA PHE A 294 4.63 -13.06 -3.09
C PHE A 294 6.06 -12.70 -2.72
N GLU A 295 6.22 -11.49 -2.22
CA GLU A 295 7.37 -11.04 -1.45
C GLU A 295 6.90 -10.45 -0.12
N GLY A 296 7.67 -10.66 0.94
CA GLY A 296 7.41 -10.07 2.24
C GLY A 296 8.07 -10.89 3.33
N ALA A 297 7.54 -10.85 4.54
CA ALA A 297 8.15 -11.52 5.67
C ALA A 297 7.11 -11.97 6.69
N TYR A 298 7.51 -12.92 7.53
CA TYR A 298 6.87 -13.09 8.82
C TYR A 298 7.81 -12.61 9.94
N PHE A 299 7.21 -12.27 11.08
CA PHE A 299 7.90 -11.64 12.19
C PHE A 299 7.49 -12.33 13.47
N TYR A 300 8.44 -12.63 14.34
CA TYR A 300 8.12 -12.88 15.74
C TYR A 300 7.69 -11.56 16.39
N GLN A 301 6.44 -11.46 16.85
CA GLN A 301 5.87 -10.19 17.32
C GLN A 301 6.71 -9.53 18.44
N LYS A 302 7.38 -10.35 19.26
CA LYS A 302 8.26 -9.87 20.34
C LYS A 302 9.55 -9.24 19.84
N PHE A 303 10.11 -9.73 18.73
CA PHE A 303 11.44 -9.33 18.24
C PHE A 303 11.35 -8.35 17.08
N GLY A 304 10.34 -8.47 16.22
CA GLY A 304 10.07 -7.53 15.14
C GLY A 304 11.05 -7.57 13.96
N ALA A 305 12.10 -8.39 14.00
CA ALA A 305 12.96 -8.65 12.86
C ALA A 305 12.23 -9.50 11.81
N PRO A 306 12.40 -9.20 10.51
CA PRO A 306 11.81 -9.95 9.42
C PRO A 306 12.48 -11.33 9.27
N ILE A 307 11.70 -12.29 8.81
CA ILE A 307 12.19 -13.53 8.21
C ILE A 307 11.58 -13.56 6.82
N GLU A 308 12.41 -13.31 5.82
CA GLU A 308 11.96 -13.02 4.46
C GLU A 308 11.35 -14.24 3.82
N LEU A 309 10.16 -14.07 3.25
CA LEU A 309 9.37 -15.09 2.58
C LEU A 309 9.13 -14.73 1.12
N THR A 310 9.12 -15.76 0.29
CA THR A 310 8.67 -15.72 -1.09
C THR A 310 7.72 -16.87 -1.37
N GLY A 311 6.88 -16.74 -2.40
CA GLY A 311 5.97 -17.80 -2.78
C GLY A 311 5.17 -17.47 -4.02
N LYS A 312 4.36 -18.41 -4.50
CA LYS A 312 3.43 -18.12 -5.59
C LYS A 312 2.22 -17.39 -5.02
N CYS A 313 1.86 -16.29 -5.66
CA CYS A 313 0.60 -15.62 -5.44
C CYS A 313 -0.38 -16.07 -6.52
N ASP A 314 -1.47 -16.73 -6.13
CA ASP A 314 -2.63 -16.86 -7.00
C ASP A 314 -3.78 -16.09 -6.36
N THR A 315 -4.09 -14.92 -6.91
CA THR A 315 -5.23 -14.11 -6.47
C THR A 315 -6.58 -14.77 -6.79
N ALA A 316 -6.61 -15.89 -7.54
CA ALA A 316 -7.79 -16.74 -7.76
C ALA A 316 -8.08 -17.59 -6.54
N ASP A 317 -6.98 -18.13 -6.02
CA ASP A 317 -6.96 -19.25 -5.12
C ASP A 317 -6.42 -18.73 -3.81
N ASN A 318 -7.33 -18.12 -3.08
CA ASN A 318 -7.10 -17.70 -1.71
C ASN A 318 -7.34 -18.84 -0.72
N GLN A 319 -7.51 -20.09 -1.18
CA GLN A 319 -7.71 -21.23 -0.30
C GLN A 319 -6.39 -21.78 0.19
N HIS A 320 -5.34 -21.77 -0.65
CA HIS A 320 -4.05 -22.37 -0.33
C HIS A 320 -2.89 -21.41 -0.59
N TYR A 321 -1.94 -21.37 0.34
CA TYR A 321 -0.67 -20.67 0.14
C TYR A 321 0.53 -21.53 0.56
N GLU A 322 1.57 -21.49 -0.26
CA GLU A 322 2.88 -22.03 0.06
C GLU A 322 3.92 -20.88 -0.01
N LEU A 323 4.49 -20.54 1.15
CA LEU A 323 5.55 -19.55 1.31
C LEU A 323 6.82 -20.24 1.78
N LYS A 324 7.97 -19.79 1.31
CA LYS A 324 9.29 -20.31 1.69
C LYS A 324 10.20 -19.16 2.04
N THR A 325 11.21 -19.40 2.86
CA THR A 325 12.22 -18.38 3.08
C THR A 325 12.94 -18.01 1.79
N SER A 326 13.30 -16.73 1.65
CA SER A 326 14.07 -16.27 0.49
C SER A 326 15.42 -16.99 0.39
N ALA A 327 16.03 -17.03 -0.79
CA ALA A 327 17.32 -17.69 -1.00
C ALA A 327 18.48 -17.06 -0.19
N ALA A 328 18.29 -15.83 0.30
CA ALA A 328 19.26 -15.13 1.15
C ALA A 328 19.24 -15.64 2.61
N GLU A 329 18.19 -16.36 3.01
CA GLU A 329 18.07 -16.90 4.36
C GLU A 329 18.92 -18.16 4.53
N GLN A 330 19.66 -18.23 5.64
CA GLN A 330 20.54 -19.38 5.93
C GLN A 330 19.77 -20.64 6.29
N THR A 331 18.55 -20.48 6.83
CA THR A 331 17.67 -21.58 7.19
C THR A 331 16.51 -21.62 6.22
N GLN A 332 16.30 -22.78 5.59
CA GLN A 332 15.13 -22.99 4.76
C GLN A 332 13.92 -23.28 5.64
N GLU A 333 12.96 -22.37 5.61
CA GLU A 333 11.66 -22.55 6.24
C GLU A 333 10.55 -22.56 5.20
N LYS A 334 9.46 -23.25 5.50
CA LYS A 334 8.28 -23.35 4.66
C LYS A 334 7.02 -23.13 5.51
N ILE A 335 6.10 -22.31 5.03
CA ILE A 335 4.76 -22.13 5.59
C ILE A 335 3.74 -22.58 4.56
N THR A 336 2.88 -23.52 4.95
CA THR A 336 1.73 -23.94 4.15
C THR A 336 0.46 -23.53 4.89
N LEU A 337 -0.44 -22.81 4.22
CA LEU A 337 -1.69 -22.30 4.78
C LEU A 337 -2.88 -22.78 3.97
N GLU A 338 -3.94 -23.15 4.68
CA GLU A 338 -5.26 -23.48 4.14
C GLU A 338 -6.30 -22.57 4.78
N LEU A 339 -7.19 -21.99 4.00
CA LEU A 339 -8.32 -21.24 4.50
C LEU A 339 -9.39 -22.22 5.01
N LYS A 340 -9.70 -22.18 6.31
CA LYS A 340 -10.81 -22.94 6.90
C LYS A 340 -11.59 -22.04 7.85
N ASP A 341 -12.90 -21.98 7.65
CA ASP A 341 -13.82 -21.18 8.46
C ASP A 341 -13.40 -19.70 8.59
N GLY A 342 -12.86 -19.13 7.51
CA GLY A 342 -12.41 -17.73 7.45
C GLY A 342 -11.04 -17.47 8.09
N VAL A 343 -10.31 -18.52 8.51
CA VAL A 343 -9.01 -18.43 9.16
C VAL A 343 -7.97 -19.22 8.36
N TYR A 344 -6.78 -18.66 8.20
CA TYR A 344 -5.67 -19.39 7.57
C TYR A 344 -4.97 -20.26 8.60
N GLN A 345 -4.86 -21.56 8.34
CA GLN A 345 -4.21 -22.50 9.23
C GLN A 345 -3.43 -23.56 8.46
N GLY A 346 -2.35 -24.05 9.05
CA GLY A 346 -1.55 -25.10 8.42
C GLY A 346 -0.28 -25.38 9.21
N VAL A 347 0.84 -25.51 8.50
CA VAL A 347 2.11 -25.91 9.10
C VAL A 347 3.25 -24.99 8.71
N TRP A 348 4.15 -24.77 9.66
CA TRP A 348 5.49 -24.24 9.46
C TRP A 348 6.48 -25.39 9.59
N GLU A 349 7.46 -25.43 8.70
CA GLU A 349 8.47 -26.47 8.62
C GLU A 349 9.87 -25.86 8.54
N SER A 350 10.80 -26.33 9.37
CA SER A 350 12.20 -25.91 9.34
C SER A 350 13.07 -26.95 10.04
N ASN A 351 14.23 -27.28 9.48
CA ASN A 351 15.22 -28.17 10.11
C ASN A 351 14.62 -29.49 10.68
N GLY A 352 13.69 -30.11 9.95
CA GLY A 352 13.01 -31.35 10.36
C GLY A 352 11.98 -31.19 11.48
N LYS A 353 11.66 -29.97 11.89
CA LYS A 353 10.55 -29.66 12.81
C LYS A 353 9.34 -29.18 12.03
N THR A 354 8.17 -29.63 12.46
CA THR A 354 6.88 -29.16 11.95
C THR A 354 6.07 -28.61 13.11
N LEU A 355 5.60 -27.36 12.99
CA LEU A 355 4.77 -26.70 13.98
C LEU A 355 3.46 -26.23 13.35
N PRO A 356 2.33 -26.28 14.07
CA PRO A 356 1.10 -25.69 13.59
C PRO A 356 1.25 -24.16 13.46
N VAL A 357 0.65 -23.59 12.43
CA VAL A 357 0.54 -22.14 12.23
C VAL A 357 -0.92 -21.76 11.99
N ARG A 358 -1.31 -20.58 12.50
CA ARG A 358 -2.67 -20.04 12.35
C ARG A 358 -2.60 -18.51 12.26
N PHE A 359 -3.33 -17.92 11.32
CA PHE A 359 -3.45 -16.47 11.10
C PHE A 359 -4.91 -16.04 11.04
N GLU A 360 -5.24 -14.96 11.75
CA GLU A 360 -6.58 -14.37 11.89
C GLU A 360 -6.64 -12.91 11.40
#